data_AF-A0AAP2CFF4-F1
#
_entry.id   AF-A0AAP2CFF4-F1
#
_cell.length_a   1.000
_cell.length_b   1.000
_cell.length_c   1.000
_cell.angle_alpha   90.00
_cell.angle_beta   90.00
_cell.angle_gamma   90.00
#
_symmetry.space_group_name_H-M   'P 1'
#
loop_
_entity.id
_entity.type
_entity.pdbx_description
1 polymer ?
#
loop_
_entity_poly.entity_id
_entity_poly.type
_entity_poly.pdbx_seq_one_letter_code
_entity_poly.pdbx_strand_id
1 'polypeptide(L)'
;MYKVVFAILAFMAVSISAFSQGLNQNAYKRWTEIGVADFESQLDGLQAMPQIYSKARGVTIFAAINNVNQRAMRKLKVEAAMLGADVVYISNNYQKGVQFYSPVQVAYTATPYVKEPVTVNKAKEMAQGNTFQPRTKTRYNRNKFGPTTDSMLHAQQPMTLDEPYEENGFVFIDVNLTGLKRPYRIVRITDYQIILARIIVPDKVIENYELVVLDSEN
;
A
#
# COMPACT_ATOMS: atom_id res chain seq x y z
N MET A 1 -42.24 4.58 -24.80
CA MET A 1 -40.96 5.30 -25.02
C MET A 1 -40.28 5.69 -23.70
N TYR A 2 -40.26 4.81 -22.68
CA TYR A 2 -39.65 5.08 -21.35
C TYR A 2 -38.66 4.00 -20.87
N LYS A 3 -38.53 2.88 -21.61
CA LYS A 3 -37.65 1.76 -21.23
C LYS A 3 -36.18 1.96 -21.59
N VAL A 4 -35.87 2.86 -22.53
CA VAL A 4 -34.49 3.09 -23.01
C VAL A 4 -33.70 4.02 -22.09
N VAL A 5 -34.36 4.94 -21.39
CA VAL A 5 -33.70 5.93 -20.50
C VAL A 5 -33.19 5.28 -19.21
N PHE A 6 -33.87 4.25 -18.69
CA PHE A 6 -33.43 3.53 -17.49
C PHE A 6 -32.19 2.66 -17.70
N ALA A 7 -31.98 2.13 -18.91
CA ALA A 7 -30.82 1.30 -19.23
C ALA A 7 -29.51 2.10 -19.22
N ILE A 8 -29.56 3.37 -19.65
CA ILE A 8 -28.38 4.25 -19.71
C ILE A 8 -27.95 4.71 -18.30
N LEU A 9 -28.91 4.94 -17.41
CA LEU A 9 -28.62 5.30 -16.01
C LEU A 9 -28.06 4.12 -15.20
N ALA A 10 -28.53 2.89 -15.46
CA ALA A 10 -27.98 1.69 -14.86
C ALA A 10 -26.53 1.41 -15.34
N PHE A 11 -26.21 1.69 -16.61
CA PHE A 11 -24.86 1.51 -17.14
C PHE A 11 -23.84 2.51 -16.57
N MET A 12 -24.25 3.76 -16.31
CA MET A 12 -23.37 4.71 -15.63
C MET A 12 -23.13 4.35 -14.16
N ALA A 13 -24.11 3.76 -13.46
CA ALA A 13 -23.93 3.33 -12.06
C ALA A 13 -22.97 2.13 -11.94
N VAL A 14 -23.01 1.19 -12.89
CA VAL A 14 -22.10 0.03 -12.95
C VAL A 14 -20.66 0.46 -13.30
N SER A 15 -20.49 1.59 -13.99
CA SER A 15 -19.17 2.09 -14.40
C SER A 15 -18.38 2.75 -13.27
N ILE A 16 -19.04 3.24 -12.21
CA ILE A 16 -18.35 3.90 -11.08
C ILE A 16 -17.84 2.88 -10.06
N SER A 17 -18.56 1.78 -9.86
CA SER A 17 -18.14 0.67 -8.99
C SER A 17 -16.99 -0.14 -9.61
N ALA A 18 -16.95 -0.32 -10.93
CA ALA A 18 -15.84 -0.95 -11.64
C ALA A 18 -14.57 -0.09 -11.65
N PHE A 19 -14.67 1.24 -11.69
CA PHE A 19 -13.50 2.13 -11.59
C PHE A 19 -12.86 2.11 -10.19
N SER A 20 -13.59 1.65 -9.15
CA SER A 20 -13.00 1.44 -7.82
C SER A 20 -12.19 0.13 -7.71
N GLN A 21 -12.38 -0.81 -8.63
CA GLN A 21 -11.74 -2.14 -8.59
C GLN A 21 -10.30 -2.14 -9.11
N GLY A 22 -9.88 -1.10 -9.86
CA GLY A 22 -8.53 -1.01 -10.42
C GLY A 22 -7.44 -0.43 -9.50
N LEU A 23 -7.77 0.02 -8.29
CA LEU A 23 -6.85 0.83 -7.49
C LEU A 23 -5.88 0.04 -6.59
N ASN A 24 -5.93 -1.30 -6.56
CA ASN A 24 -5.08 -2.04 -5.61
C ASN A 24 -4.91 -3.54 -5.92
N GLN A 25 -4.47 -3.93 -7.13
CA GLN A 25 -4.09 -5.33 -7.36
C GLN A 25 -2.62 -5.64 -6.97
N ASN A 26 -1.81 -4.62 -6.64
CA ASN A 26 -0.35 -4.75 -6.59
C ASN A 26 0.30 -4.15 -5.32
N ALA A 27 -0.47 -3.94 -4.24
CA ALA A 27 0.09 -3.77 -2.90
C ALA A 27 0.05 -5.11 -2.16
N TYR A 28 0.86 -5.25 -1.10
CA TYR A 28 0.86 -6.38 -0.16
C TYR A 28 -0.53 -6.93 0.14
N LYS A 29 -1.49 -6.02 0.33
CA LYS A 29 -2.87 -6.26 0.68
C LYS A 29 -3.76 -5.13 0.13
N ARG A 30 -5.04 -5.39 -0.11
CA ARG A 30 -5.97 -4.31 -0.46
C ARG A 30 -6.17 -3.41 0.75
N TRP A 31 -6.21 -2.10 0.55
CA TRP A 31 -6.40 -1.13 1.63
C TRP A 31 -7.71 -1.37 2.43
N THR A 32 -8.72 -1.99 1.83
CA THR A 32 -9.99 -2.36 2.48
C THR A 32 -9.82 -3.47 3.52
N GLU A 33 -8.80 -4.30 3.38
CA GLU A 33 -8.52 -5.44 4.26
C GLU A 33 -7.57 -5.06 5.42
N ILE A 34 -7.11 -3.81 5.47
CA ILE A 34 -6.37 -3.28 6.60
C ILE A 34 -7.35 -3.03 7.75
N GLY A 35 -7.15 -3.77 8.84
CA GLY A 35 -7.92 -3.61 10.08
C GLY A 35 -7.64 -2.26 10.73
N VAL A 36 -8.62 -1.73 11.46
CA VAL A 36 -8.39 -0.61 12.38
C VAL A 36 -8.64 -1.17 13.77
N ALA A 37 -7.63 -1.11 14.63
CA ALA A 37 -7.78 -1.52 16.01
C ALA A 37 -8.50 -0.40 16.78
N ASP A 38 -9.52 -0.79 17.54
CA ASP A 38 -10.24 0.10 18.44
C ASP A 38 -9.54 0.19 19.81
N PHE A 39 -8.84 -0.88 20.20
CA PHE A 39 -8.17 -1.02 21.50
C PHE A 39 -6.75 -1.56 21.34
N GLU A 40 -5.85 -1.15 22.23
CA GLU A 40 -4.45 -1.62 22.21
C GLU A 40 -4.32 -3.13 22.43
N SER A 41 -5.22 -3.74 23.20
CA SER A 41 -5.23 -5.20 23.44
C SER A 41 -5.45 -6.04 22.17
N GLN A 42 -5.95 -5.43 21.08
CA GLN A 42 -6.07 -6.10 19.77
C GLN A 42 -4.73 -6.19 19.04
N LEU A 43 -3.68 -5.56 19.58
CA LEU A 43 -2.35 -5.45 18.98
C LEU A 43 -1.34 -6.39 19.65
N ASP A 44 -1.76 -7.12 20.69
CA ASP A 44 -0.90 -8.04 21.43
C ASP A 44 -0.27 -9.08 20.50
N GLY A 45 1.07 -9.16 20.53
CA GLY A 45 1.85 -10.06 19.68
C GLY A 45 2.08 -9.58 18.25
N LEU A 46 1.57 -8.41 17.84
CA LEU A 46 1.87 -7.82 16.53
C LEU A 46 3.14 -6.96 16.59
N GLN A 47 3.91 -6.94 15.50
CA GLN A 47 5.09 -6.08 15.39
C GLN A 47 4.69 -4.66 14.97
N ALA A 48 5.02 -3.67 15.79
CA ALA A 48 4.80 -2.26 15.48
C ALA A 48 5.74 -1.76 14.38
N MET A 49 5.23 -0.89 13.52
CA MET A 49 5.98 -0.17 12.50
C MET A 49 6.09 1.32 12.85
N PRO A 50 7.01 2.07 12.21
CA PRO A 50 7.06 3.51 12.36
C PRO A 50 5.70 4.17 12.08
N GLN A 51 5.40 5.21 12.86
CA GLN A 51 4.14 5.93 12.78
C GLN A 51 3.95 6.56 11.39
N ILE A 52 2.72 6.52 10.89
CA ILE A 52 2.30 7.13 9.64
C ILE A 52 1.25 8.21 9.87
N TYR A 53 1.11 9.09 8.89
CA TYR A 53 0.19 10.22 8.95
C TYR A 53 -0.65 10.31 7.68
N SER A 54 -1.90 10.74 7.79
CA SER A 54 -2.71 11.07 6.63
C SER A 54 -3.51 12.35 6.83
N LYS A 55 -3.81 13.03 5.71
CA LYS A 55 -4.60 14.26 5.70
C LYS A 55 -5.46 14.36 4.45
N ALA A 56 -6.69 14.83 4.64
CA ALA A 56 -7.59 15.25 3.59
C ALA A 56 -8.25 16.59 3.92
N ARG A 57 -8.53 17.38 2.88
CA ARG A 57 -9.23 18.68 2.97
C ARG A 57 -10.39 18.69 1.99
N GLY A 58 -11.49 19.34 2.38
CA GLY A 58 -12.60 19.64 1.48
C GLY A 58 -12.11 20.50 0.31
N VAL A 59 -12.60 20.21 -0.89
CA VAL A 59 -12.29 21.03 -2.08
C VAL A 59 -13.02 22.37 -1.98
N THR A 60 -14.24 22.34 -1.44
CA THR A 60 -15.09 23.51 -1.20
C THR A 60 -15.51 23.55 0.27
N ILE A 61 -16.03 24.70 0.70
CA ILE A 61 -16.60 24.89 2.04
C ILE A 61 -17.85 24.00 2.28
N PHE A 62 -18.50 23.55 1.20
CA PHE A 62 -19.68 22.68 1.26
C PHE A 62 -19.34 21.18 1.30
N ALA A 63 -18.05 20.82 1.32
CA ALA A 63 -17.64 19.43 1.37
C ALA A 63 -18.10 18.76 2.68
N ALA A 64 -18.80 17.62 2.56
CA ALA A 64 -19.22 16.84 3.71
C ALA A 64 -18.01 16.29 4.49
N ILE A 65 -18.00 16.49 5.82
CA ILE A 65 -16.93 16.00 6.70
C ILE A 65 -16.73 14.49 6.59
N ASN A 66 -17.81 13.72 6.44
CA ASN A 66 -17.77 12.27 6.28
C ASN A 66 -16.97 11.85 5.05
N ASN A 67 -17.15 12.54 3.91
CA ASN A 67 -16.40 12.26 2.69
C ASN A 67 -14.92 12.63 2.84
N VAL A 68 -14.60 13.67 3.61
CA VAL A 68 -13.21 14.07 3.89
C VAL A 68 -12.55 13.07 4.83
N ASN A 69 -13.26 12.62 5.85
CA ASN A 69 -12.85 11.57 6.78
C ASN A 69 -12.54 10.27 6.03
N GLN A 70 -13.46 9.76 5.21
CA GLN A 70 -13.25 8.55 4.42
C GLN A 70 -12.03 8.65 3.49
N ARG A 71 -11.77 9.83 2.90
CA ARG A 71 -10.57 10.05 2.09
C ARG A 71 -9.28 10.02 2.91
N ALA A 72 -9.27 10.64 4.10
CA ALA A 72 -8.12 10.60 5.00
C ALA A 72 -7.87 9.16 5.48
N MET A 73 -8.92 8.42 5.87
CA MET A 73 -8.83 7.02 6.27
C MET A 73 -8.31 6.14 5.14
N ARG A 74 -8.84 6.29 3.92
CA ARG A 74 -8.37 5.53 2.75
C ARG A 74 -6.89 5.77 2.49
N LYS A 75 -6.42 7.02 2.54
CA LYS A 75 -5.00 7.34 2.37
C LYS A 75 -4.13 6.64 3.42
N LEU A 76 -4.57 6.68 4.69
CA LEU A 76 -3.88 6.01 5.80
C LEU A 76 -3.76 4.50 5.55
N LYS A 77 -4.88 3.85 5.20
CA LYS A 77 -4.90 2.41 4.93
C LYS A 77 -4.11 2.02 3.69
N VAL A 78 -4.09 2.85 2.64
CA VAL A 78 -3.25 2.60 1.46
C VAL A 78 -1.77 2.65 1.83
N GLU A 79 -1.38 3.64 2.63
CA GLU A 79 -0.01 3.78 3.10
C GLU A 79 0.41 2.58 3.96
N ALA A 80 -0.43 2.20 4.94
CA ALA A 80 -0.22 1.02 5.76
C ALA A 80 -0.12 -0.27 4.93
N ALA A 81 -1.01 -0.44 3.95
CA ALA A 81 -0.99 -1.58 3.04
C ALA A 81 0.32 -1.64 2.23
N MET A 82 0.82 -0.52 1.72
CA MET A 82 2.08 -0.52 0.99
C MET A 82 3.29 -0.81 1.88
N LEU A 83 3.22 -0.45 3.16
CA LEU A 83 4.21 -0.85 4.14
C LEU A 83 4.12 -2.33 4.52
N GLY A 84 3.04 -3.05 4.19
CA GLY A 84 2.90 -4.46 4.56
C GLY A 84 2.22 -4.68 5.91
N ALA A 85 1.51 -3.67 6.44
CA ALA A 85 0.76 -3.81 7.68
C ALA A 85 -0.54 -4.61 7.48
N ASP A 86 -1.01 -5.24 8.56
CA ASP A 86 -2.31 -5.90 8.64
C ASP A 86 -3.35 -5.04 9.36
N VAL A 87 -2.91 -4.30 10.37
CA VAL A 87 -3.76 -3.51 11.27
C VAL A 87 -3.13 -2.14 11.47
N VAL A 88 -3.95 -1.11 11.66
CA VAL A 88 -3.50 0.21 12.11
C VAL A 88 -4.17 0.58 13.42
N TYR A 89 -3.41 1.16 14.35
CA TYR A 89 -3.93 1.77 15.56
C TYR A 89 -3.86 3.29 15.45
N ILE A 90 -4.98 3.97 15.59
CA ILE A 90 -5.06 5.42 15.41
C ILE A 90 -4.81 6.10 16.76
N SER A 91 -3.64 6.69 16.91
CA SER A 91 -3.25 7.40 18.13
C SER A 91 -3.86 8.80 18.21
N ASN A 92 -4.11 9.45 17.07
CA ASN A 92 -4.70 10.79 17.04
C ASN A 92 -5.59 10.99 15.81
N ASN A 93 -6.76 11.58 16.04
CA ASN A 93 -7.69 12.03 15.02
C ASN A 93 -7.94 13.53 15.19
N TYR A 94 -7.51 14.31 14.20
CA TYR A 94 -7.77 15.74 14.14
C TYR A 94 -8.87 16.03 13.13
N GLN A 95 -9.93 16.69 13.58
CA GLN A 95 -11.02 17.16 12.72
C GLN A 95 -11.22 18.66 12.89
N LYS A 96 -11.31 19.36 11.75
CA LYS A 96 -11.66 20.77 11.69
C LYS A 96 -12.93 20.92 10.87
N GLY A 97 -13.96 21.49 11.48
CA GLY A 97 -15.18 21.90 10.80
C GLY A 97 -14.96 23.06 9.82
N VAL A 98 -16.03 23.50 9.17
CA VAL A 98 -15.98 24.73 8.36
C VAL A 98 -15.78 25.92 9.30
N GLN A 99 -14.78 26.74 9.02
CA GLN A 99 -14.49 27.91 9.86
C GLN A 99 -13.94 29.03 8.97
N PHE A 100 -14.58 30.22 8.99
CA PHE A 100 -14.15 31.42 8.25
C PHE A 100 -13.68 31.12 6.82
N TYR A 101 -14.57 30.61 5.95
CA TYR A 101 -14.27 30.21 4.57
C TYR A 101 -13.21 29.11 4.37
N SER A 102 -12.64 28.54 5.44
CA SER A 102 -11.80 27.35 5.33
C SER A 102 -12.67 26.11 5.19
N PRO A 103 -12.44 25.26 4.17
CA PRO A 103 -13.11 23.98 4.06
C PRO A 103 -12.69 23.05 5.19
N VAL A 104 -13.54 22.04 5.43
CA VAL A 104 -13.31 20.98 6.41
C VAL A 104 -11.97 20.26 6.22
N GLN A 105 -11.38 19.79 7.30
CA GLN A 105 -10.13 19.03 7.28
C GLN A 105 -10.20 17.86 8.25
N VAL A 106 -9.66 16.72 7.82
CA VAL A 106 -9.44 15.55 8.68
C VAL A 106 -8.01 15.09 8.53
N ALA A 107 -7.37 14.76 9.65
CA ALA A 107 -6.05 14.18 9.68
C ALA A 107 -5.95 13.06 10.71
N TYR A 108 -5.18 12.03 10.38
CA TYR A 108 -4.93 10.87 11.22
C TYR A 108 -3.45 10.70 11.46
N THR A 109 -3.11 10.31 12.68
CA THR A 109 -1.81 9.77 13.03
C THR A 109 -2.04 8.35 13.53
N ALA A 110 -1.31 7.38 12.99
CA ALA A 110 -1.52 5.98 13.32
C ALA A 110 -0.23 5.17 13.28
N THR A 111 -0.19 4.11 14.08
CA THR A 111 0.90 3.13 14.10
C THR A 111 0.43 1.88 13.36
N PRO A 112 1.08 1.48 12.25
CA PRO A 112 0.80 0.23 11.58
C PRO A 112 1.41 -0.96 12.32
N TYR A 113 0.78 -2.12 12.20
CA TYR A 113 1.20 -3.37 12.84
C TYR A 113 1.17 -4.53 11.83
N VAL A 114 2.15 -5.42 11.93
CA VAL A 114 2.29 -6.63 11.11
C VAL A 114 2.04 -7.85 11.98
N LYS A 115 1.22 -8.80 11.51
CA LYS A 115 0.92 -10.01 12.27
C LYS A 115 2.02 -11.06 12.17
N GLU A 116 2.53 -11.26 10.97
CA GLU A 116 3.55 -12.27 10.68
C GLU A 116 4.71 -11.59 9.94
N PRO A 117 5.69 -11.04 10.69
CA PRO A 117 6.82 -10.38 10.07
C PRO A 117 7.70 -11.38 9.32
N VAL A 118 8.29 -10.90 8.23
CA VAL A 118 9.23 -11.70 7.43
C VAL A 118 10.49 -11.94 8.25
N THR A 119 10.94 -13.19 8.31
CA THR A 119 12.19 -13.57 8.95
C THR A 119 13.31 -13.67 7.92
N VAL A 120 14.55 -13.43 8.35
CA VAL A 120 15.73 -13.51 7.47
C VAL A 120 15.89 -14.91 6.87
N ASN A 121 15.65 -15.97 7.67
CA ASN A 121 15.79 -17.36 7.19
C ASN A 121 14.83 -17.64 6.04
N LYS A 122 13.55 -17.27 6.18
CA LYS A 122 12.55 -17.41 5.12
C LYS A 122 12.92 -16.61 3.87
N ALA A 123 13.50 -15.42 4.06
CA ALA A 123 13.99 -14.60 2.95
C ALA A 123 15.19 -15.24 2.24
N LYS A 124 16.13 -15.83 2.98
CA LYS A 124 17.29 -16.54 2.42
C LYS A 124 16.87 -17.78 1.65
N GLU A 125 15.99 -18.60 2.22
CA GLU A 125 15.42 -19.78 1.55
C GLU A 125 14.75 -19.41 0.23
N MET A 126 14.00 -18.30 0.20
CA MET A 126 13.35 -17.83 -1.00
C MET A 126 14.33 -17.24 -2.04
N ALA A 127 15.35 -16.50 -1.59
CA ALA A 127 16.33 -15.86 -2.47
C ALA A 127 17.34 -16.86 -3.07
N GLN A 128 17.67 -17.94 -2.35
CA GLN A 128 18.62 -18.95 -2.79
C GLN A 128 17.99 -19.91 -3.79
N GLY A 129 18.59 -20.03 -4.98
CA GLY A 129 18.20 -21.01 -5.99
C GLY A 129 17.06 -20.59 -6.91
N ASN A 130 16.39 -19.47 -6.63
CA ASN A 130 15.32 -18.94 -7.47
C ASN A 130 15.80 -17.77 -8.34
N THR A 131 15.29 -17.73 -9.57
CA THR A 131 15.41 -16.55 -10.44
C THR A 131 14.09 -15.79 -10.40
N PHE A 132 14.15 -14.47 -10.35
CA PHE A 132 12.99 -13.61 -10.21
C PHE A 132 12.77 -12.75 -11.44
N GLN A 133 11.52 -12.64 -11.88
CA GLN A 133 11.07 -11.67 -12.87
C GLN A 133 10.35 -10.51 -12.17
N PRO A 134 10.83 -9.26 -12.31
CA PRO A 134 10.05 -8.09 -11.90
C PRO A 134 8.77 -8.00 -12.73
N ARG A 135 7.62 -8.01 -12.05
CA ARG A 135 6.30 -8.03 -12.70
C ARG A 135 5.60 -6.68 -12.63
N THR A 136 5.51 -6.09 -11.44
CA THR A 136 4.82 -4.80 -11.27
C THR A 136 5.60 -3.84 -10.38
N LYS A 137 5.42 -2.55 -10.66
CA LYS A 137 5.84 -1.46 -9.79
C LYS A 137 4.61 -0.67 -9.37
N THR A 138 4.32 -0.64 -8.07
CA THR A 138 3.27 0.19 -7.49
C THR A 138 3.87 1.38 -6.80
N ARG A 139 3.42 2.59 -7.13
CA ARG A 139 3.85 3.83 -6.48
C ARG A 139 2.68 4.54 -5.84
N TYR A 140 2.83 4.89 -4.58
CA TYR A 140 1.89 5.77 -3.89
C TYR A 140 2.57 7.07 -3.53
N ASN A 141 1.86 8.16 -3.86
CA ASN A 141 2.20 9.49 -3.41
C ASN A 141 1.01 10.02 -2.61
N ARG A 142 1.25 10.41 -1.35
CA ARG A 142 0.21 10.89 -0.42
C ARG A 142 -0.57 12.10 -0.95
N ASN A 143 0.02 12.87 -1.86
CA ASN A 143 -0.59 14.02 -2.52
C ASN A 143 -1.42 13.66 -3.76
N LYS A 144 -1.34 12.42 -4.26
CA LYS A 144 -2.15 11.91 -5.36
C LYS A 144 -3.41 11.21 -4.83
N PHE A 145 -4.37 10.99 -5.72
CA PHE A 145 -5.65 10.40 -5.36
C PHE A 145 -5.52 8.92 -4.93
N GLY A 146 -4.55 8.20 -5.47
CA GLY A 146 -4.35 6.79 -5.18
C GLY A 146 -2.98 6.31 -5.66
N PRO A 147 -2.67 5.02 -5.43
CA PRO A 147 -1.49 4.40 -6.00
C PRO A 147 -1.63 4.26 -7.52
N THR A 148 -0.52 4.28 -8.22
CA THR A 148 -0.41 3.95 -9.64
C THR A 148 0.41 2.67 -9.78
N THR A 149 0.04 1.78 -10.69
CA THR A 149 0.83 0.58 -10.96
C THR A 149 1.23 0.52 -12.42
N ASP A 150 2.53 0.31 -12.65
CA ASP A 150 3.13 0.09 -13.95
C ASP A 150 3.56 -1.38 -14.08
N SER A 151 3.39 -1.96 -15.27
CA SER A 151 3.92 -3.30 -15.58
C SER A 151 5.42 -3.22 -15.83
N MET A 152 6.16 -4.18 -15.29
CA MET A 152 7.62 -4.31 -15.46
C MET A 152 8.03 -5.53 -16.30
N LEU A 153 7.08 -6.38 -16.70
CA LEU A 153 7.32 -7.68 -17.35
C LEU A 153 8.23 -7.61 -18.59
N HIS A 154 8.21 -6.50 -19.33
CA HIS A 154 9.05 -6.32 -20.53
C HIS A 154 10.19 -5.31 -20.31
N ALA A 155 10.23 -4.67 -19.16
CA ALA A 155 11.16 -3.58 -18.87
C ALA A 155 12.40 -4.04 -18.10
N GLN A 156 12.38 -5.21 -17.47
CA GLN A 156 13.49 -5.75 -16.68
C GLN A 156 13.74 -7.22 -17.02
N GLN A 157 15.02 -7.58 -17.05
CA GLN A 157 15.45 -8.97 -17.23
C GLN A 157 15.25 -9.78 -15.94
N PRO A 158 15.17 -11.11 -16.04
CA PRO A 158 15.28 -12.01 -14.90
C PRO A 158 16.52 -11.69 -14.08
N MET A 159 16.41 -11.80 -12.76
CA MET A 159 17.51 -11.50 -11.86
C MET A 159 17.56 -12.45 -10.67
N THR A 160 18.77 -12.66 -10.16
CA THR A 160 18.99 -13.27 -8.86
C THR A 160 18.94 -12.20 -7.77
N LEU A 161 18.67 -12.64 -6.54
CA LEU A 161 18.58 -11.80 -5.37
C LEU A 161 19.84 -11.96 -4.52
N ASP A 162 20.35 -10.83 -4.00
CA ASP A 162 21.45 -10.84 -3.05
C ASP A 162 21.00 -11.42 -1.69
N GLU A 163 21.97 -11.66 -0.80
CA GLU A 163 21.67 -12.19 0.53
C GLU A 163 20.85 -11.19 1.37
N PRO A 164 19.65 -11.58 1.87
CA PRO A 164 18.86 -10.74 2.76
C PRO A 164 19.53 -10.56 4.12
N TYR A 165 19.35 -9.38 4.72
CA TYR A 165 19.88 -9.01 6.03
C TYR A 165 18.79 -8.38 6.90
N GLU A 166 19.01 -8.38 8.22
CA GLU A 166 18.11 -7.73 9.17
C GLU A 166 18.65 -6.37 9.59
N GLU A 167 17.76 -5.39 9.64
CA GLU A 167 18.06 -4.07 10.20
C GLU A 167 16.81 -3.54 10.92
N ASN A 168 16.96 -3.10 12.17
CA ASN A 168 15.87 -2.53 12.97
C ASN A 168 14.63 -3.44 13.07
N GLY A 169 14.82 -4.77 13.13
CA GLY A 169 13.73 -5.76 13.20
C GLY A 169 12.97 -5.97 11.89
N PHE A 170 13.48 -5.45 10.77
CA PHE A 170 12.92 -5.68 9.44
C PHE A 170 13.97 -6.31 8.53
N VAL A 171 13.50 -7.12 7.57
CA VAL A 171 14.37 -7.77 6.59
C VAL A 171 14.50 -6.92 5.33
N PHE A 172 15.73 -6.71 4.90
CA PHE A 172 16.10 -5.95 3.73
C PHE A 172 16.88 -6.79 2.74
N ILE A 173 16.84 -6.34 1.49
CA ILE A 173 17.64 -6.89 0.41
C ILE A 173 18.05 -5.77 -0.53
N ASP A 174 19.30 -5.82 -0.99
CA ASP A 174 19.80 -4.88 -1.98
C ASP A 174 19.50 -5.39 -3.38
N VAL A 175 18.80 -4.60 -4.19
CA VAL A 175 18.33 -5.03 -5.52
C VAL A 175 18.52 -3.89 -6.52
N ASN A 176 18.89 -4.24 -7.75
CA ASN A 176 19.00 -3.28 -8.86
C ASN A 176 17.75 -3.34 -9.76
N LEU A 177 16.71 -2.57 -9.41
CA LEU A 177 15.45 -2.51 -10.19
C LEU A 177 15.32 -1.25 -11.06
N THR A 178 16.24 -0.28 -10.89
CA THR A 178 16.19 1.03 -11.58
C THR A 178 17.55 1.46 -12.12
N GLY A 179 18.44 0.50 -12.42
CA GLY A 179 19.82 0.76 -12.85
C GLY A 179 20.80 1.13 -11.72
N LEU A 180 20.33 1.18 -10.46
CA LEU A 180 21.15 1.39 -9.27
C LEU A 180 20.74 0.39 -8.19
N LYS A 181 21.73 -0.24 -7.56
CA LYS A 181 21.54 -1.14 -6.41
C LYS A 181 21.13 -0.33 -5.17
N ARG A 182 20.02 -0.70 -4.54
CA ARG A 182 19.45 0.01 -3.38
C ARG A 182 18.80 -0.96 -2.41
N PRO A 183 18.71 -0.61 -1.11
CA PRO A 183 18.02 -1.43 -0.14
C PRO A 183 16.50 -1.33 -0.30
N TYR A 184 15.86 -2.49 -0.26
CA TYR A 184 14.41 -2.65 -0.25
C TYR A 184 14.02 -3.51 0.95
N ARG A 185 12.98 -3.08 1.67
CA ARG A 185 12.40 -3.91 2.74
C ARG A 185 11.55 -5.01 2.12
N ILE A 186 11.72 -6.24 2.58
CA ILE A 186 10.82 -7.33 2.22
C ILE A 186 9.56 -7.22 3.07
N VAL A 187 8.42 -6.95 2.43
CA VAL A 187 7.14 -6.80 3.12
C VAL A 187 6.30 -8.08 3.07
N ARG A 188 6.55 -8.97 2.10
CA ARG A 188 5.90 -10.28 2.01
C ARG A 188 6.69 -11.25 1.18
N ILE A 189 6.60 -12.51 1.59
CA ILE A 189 7.07 -13.67 0.85
C ILE A 189 5.91 -14.66 0.77
N THR A 190 5.65 -15.14 -0.44
CA THR A 190 4.84 -16.33 -0.71
C THR A 190 5.69 -17.31 -1.52
N ASP A 191 5.14 -18.48 -1.82
CA ASP A 191 5.88 -19.54 -2.53
C ASP A 191 6.32 -19.15 -3.94
N TYR A 192 5.64 -18.17 -4.56
CA TYR A 192 5.87 -17.75 -5.95
C TYR A 192 6.29 -16.29 -6.09
N GLN A 193 6.28 -15.48 -5.02
CA GLN A 193 6.59 -14.07 -5.14
C GLN A 193 7.14 -13.44 -3.87
N ILE A 194 7.94 -12.40 -4.08
CA ILE A 194 8.42 -11.48 -3.06
C ILE A 194 7.87 -10.09 -3.37
N ILE A 195 7.33 -9.43 -2.34
CA ILE A 195 6.96 -8.03 -2.42
C ILE A 195 7.99 -7.23 -1.64
N LEU A 196 8.63 -6.31 -2.37
CA LEU A 196 9.60 -5.37 -1.86
C LEU A 196 8.94 -4.01 -1.67
N ALA A 197 9.34 -3.26 -0.66
CA ALA A 197 8.88 -1.89 -0.42
C ALA A 197 10.06 -0.96 -0.13
N ARG A 198 9.94 0.28 -0.60
CA ARG A 198 10.94 1.33 -0.37
C ARG A 198 10.26 2.68 -0.16
N ILE A 199 10.69 3.38 0.87
CA ILE A 199 10.30 4.76 1.13
C ILE A 199 11.27 5.65 0.33
N ILE A 200 10.76 6.34 -0.69
CA ILE A 200 11.55 7.22 -1.55
C ILE A 200 11.68 8.61 -0.91
N VAL A 201 10.58 9.10 -0.37
CA VAL A 201 10.51 10.35 0.37
C VAL A 201 9.78 10.04 1.67
N PRO A 202 10.41 10.29 2.84
CA PRO A 202 9.77 10.10 4.13
C PRO A 202 8.37 10.71 4.14
N ASP A 203 7.39 9.94 4.62
CA ASP A 203 6.00 10.36 4.79
C ASP A 203 5.31 10.87 3.51
N LYS A 204 5.81 10.53 2.32
CA LYS A 204 5.23 11.07 1.08
C LYS A 204 5.15 10.06 -0.05
N VAL A 205 6.21 9.31 -0.31
CA VAL A 205 6.30 8.46 -1.49
C VAL A 205 6.82 7.09 -1.13
N ILE A 206 6.00 6.07 -1.41
CA ILE A 206 6.32 4.66 -1.21
C ILE A 206 6.24 3.97 -2.57
N GLU A 207 7.21 3.09 -2.83
CA GLU A 207 7.23 2.22 -4.00
C GLU A 207 7.25 0.76 -3.54
N ASN A 208 6.40 -0.06 -4.14
CA ASN A 208 6.41 -1.50 -4.01
C ASN A 208 6.78 -2.14 -5.34
N TYR A 209 7.55 -3.20 -5.27
CA TYR A 209 7.94 -4.02 -6.40
C TYR A 209 7.49 -5.45 -6.15
N GLU A 210 6.81 -6.03 -7.12
CA GLU A 210 6.42 -7.44 -7.11
C GLU A 210 7.40 -8.20 -7.98
N LEU A 211 8.11 -9.13 -7.36
CA LEU A 211 9.02 -10.05 -8.01
C LEU A 211 8.40 -11.45 -7.95
N VAL A 212 8.21 -12.09 -9.09
CA VAL A 212 7.70 -13.47 -9.18
C VAL A 212 8.84 -14.42 -9.49
N VAL A 213 8.82 -15.59 -8.87
CA VAL A 213 9.73 -16.68 -9.21
C VAL A 213 9.45 -17.08 -10.65
N LEU A 214 10.49 -17.14 -11.45
CA LEU A 214 10.46 -17.85 -12.72
C LEU A 214 10.67 -19.31 -12.38
N ASP A 215 9.60 -20.09 -12.45
CA ASP A 215 9.74 -21.53 -12.46
C ASP A 215 10.65 -21.89 -13.64
N SER A 216 11.79 -22.50 -13.35
CA SER A 216 12.55 -23.23 -14.33
C SER A 216 11.76 -24.51 -14.65
N GLU A 217 10.65 -24.38 -15.37
CA GLU A 217 10.08 -25.56 -16.01
C GLU A 217 11.02 -26.00 -17.14
N ASN A 218 11.35 -27.29 -17.08
CA ASN A 218 12.20 -28.06 -17.99
C ASN A 218 11.98 -27.80 -19.48
#